data_AF-A0A941IA34-F1
#
_entry.id   AF-A0A941IA34-F1
#
_cell.length_a   1.000
_cell.length_b   1.000
_cell.length_c   1.000
_cell.angle_alpha   90.00
_cell.angle_beta   90.00
_cell.angle_gamma   90.00
#
_symmetry.space_group_name_H-M   'P 1'
#
loop_
_entity.id
_entity.type
_entity.pdbx_description
1 polymer ?
#
loop_
_entity_poly.entity_id
_entity_poly.type
_entity_poly.pdbx_seq_one_letter_code
_entity_poly.pdbx_strand_id
1 'polypeptide(L)'
;MLENNQNEQRLKEHVTKEIDSIRVPTGLKEEMWTQVQPVRKKRRIPSKVLPYIATLACVAVLIPLGLAVLPFNSEPTPSDVVTTQEEQIKTIETVLQNALNGPDAELKQIFNRDTSIEDSIQYDKERFKEYFANDTAYMEFVNSYGAVLMIIPIRNEYTLQVKDIKFEKTDSKEIIYNFSVEVLYQKEGSEKSDVEVVDGQANLNEDHKIERILIRLNDLWNAIEKN
;
A
#
# COMPACT_ATOMS: atom_id res chain seq x y z
N MET A 1 -0.38 40.89 22.91
CA MET A 1 -1.18 40.39 21.77
C MET A 1 -0.88 41.10 20.45
N LEU A 2 -0.47 42.37 20.42
CA LEU A 2 -0.22 43.11 19.17
C LEU A 2 1.11 42.72 18.46
N GLU A 3 2.15 42.33 19.20
CA GLU A 3 3.48 41.98 18.64
C GLU A 3 3.51 40.65 17.87
N ASN A 4 2.75 39.64 18.31
CA ASN A 4 2.69 38.34 17.60
C ASN A 4 2.09 38.48 16.20
N ASN A 5 1.12 39.36 16.03
CA ASN A 5 0.43 39.56 14.76
C ASN A 5 1.35 40.26 13.72
N GLN A 6 2.23 41.14 14.19
CA GLN A 6 3.22 41.82 13.34
C GLN A 6 4.35 40.88 12.89
N ASN A 7 4.77 39.96 13.74
CA ASN A 7 5.77 38.95 13.38
C ASN A 7 5.23 37.95 12.35
N GLU A 8 3.95 37.57 12.46
CA GLU A 8 3.32 36.66 11.50
C GLU A 8 3.18 37.30 10.10
N GLN A 9 2.85 38.60 10.04
CA GLN A 9 2.81 39.34 8.77
C GLN A 9 4.20 39.44 8.11
N ARG A 10 5.25 39.72 8.89
CA ARG A 10 6.62 39.77 8.38
C ARG A 10 7.08 38.41 7.84
N LEU A 11 6.71 37.32 8.51
CA LEU A 11 7.01 35.97 8.05
C LEU A 11 6.31 35.66 6.72
N LYS A 12 5.02 35.99 6.60
CA LYS A 12 4.25 35.80 5.37
C LYS A 12 4.84 36.58 4.20
N GLU A 13 5.21 37.84 4.42
CA GLU A 13 5.86 38.68 3.40
C GLU A 13 7.22 38.09 2.95
N HIS A 14 8.02 37.59 3.89
CA HIS A 14 9.32 37.01 3.59
C HIS A 14 9.21 35.71 2.78
N VAL A 15 8.29 34.82 3.16
CA VAL A 15 8.03 33.56 2.45
C VAL A 15 7.45 33.81 1.06
N THR A 16 6.53 34.77 0.93
CA THR A 16 5.95 35.11 -0.38
C THR A 16 7.03 35.64 -1.32
N LYS A 17 7.93 36.50 -0.82
CA LYS A 17 9.04 37.04 -1.59
C LYS A 17 10.05 35.97 -2.03
N GLU A 18 10.33 34.99 -1.17
CA GLU A 18 11.16 33.83 -1.49
C GLU A 18 10.51 32.98 -2.59
N ILE A 19 9.22 32.65 -2.48
CA ILE A 19 8.48 31.84 -3.46
C ILE A 19 8.47 32.54 -4.83
N ASP A 20 8.19 33.84 -4.86
CA ASP A 20 8.14 34.62 -6.11
C ASP A 20 9.52 34.80 -6.75
N SER A 21 10.60 34.69 -5.97
CA SER A 21 11.97 34.74 -6.47
C SER A 21 12.43 33.46 -7.18
N ILE A 22 11.71 32.35 -6.98
CA ILE A 22 11.97 31.08 -7.65
C ILE A 22 11.47 31.18 -9.10
N ARG A 23 12.36 31.60 -10.01
CA ARG A 23 12.10 31.51 -11.45
C ARG A 23 12.09 30.06 -11.89
N VAL A 24 10.90 29.47 -11.96
CA VAL A 24 10.69 28.19 -12.62
C VAL A 24 10.87 28.39 -14.13
N PRO A 25 11.78 27.68 -14.81
CA PRO A 25 11.94 27.77 -16.26
C PRO A 25 10.63 27.37 -16.95
N THR A 26 10.12 28.22 -17.84
CA THR A 26 8.96 27.92 -18.70
C THR A 26 9.32 26.77 -19.64
N GLY A 27 8.96 25.56 -19.23
CA GLY A 27 9.24 24.30 -19.92
C GLY A 27 9.25 23.09 -18.97
N LEU A 28 9.62 23.29 -17.70
CA LEU A 28 9.74 22.21 -16.72
C LEU A 28 8.38 21.56 -16.38
N LYS A 29 7.29 22.35 -16.37
CA LYS A 29 5.93 21.81 -16.14
C LYS A 29 5.49 20.89 -17.28
N GLU A 30 5.77 21.25 -18.53
CA GLU A 30 5.36 20.46 -19.71
C GLU A 30 6.15 19.15 -19.81
N GLU A 31 7.45 19.15 -19.48
CA GLU A 31 8.26 17.92 -19.45
C GLU A 31 7.83 16.95 -18.34
N MET A 32 7.42 17.47 -17.18
CA MET A 32 6.88 16.63 -16.09
C MET A 32 5.54 15.99 -16.44
N TRP A 33 4.66 16.69 -17.17
CA TRP A 33 3.39 16.10 -17.62
C TRP A 33 3.57 15.01 -18.69
N THR A 34 4.64 15.10 -19.49
CA THR A 34 4.90 14.14 -20.58
C THR A 34 5.42 12.79 -20.06
N GLN A 35 6.13 12.78 -18.93
CA GLN A 35 6.61 11.52 -18.30
C GLN A 35 5.53 10.79 -17.48
N VAL A 36 4.41 11.44 -17.16
CA VAL A 36 3.36 10.90 -16.27
C VAL A 36 2.16 10.31 -17.02
N GLN A 37 2.13 10.36 -18.36
CA GLN A 37 1.07 9.71 -19.15
C GLN A 37 1.51 8.30 -19.59
N PRO A 38 1.09 7.20 -18.93
CA PRO A 38 1.17 5.89 -19.55
C PRO A 38 0.21 5.87 -20.74
N VAL A 39 0.76 5.56 -21.92
CA VAL A 39 0.01 5.29 -23.15
C VAL A 39 -0.95 4.12 -22.88
N ARG A 40 -2.19 4.41 -22.47
CA ARG A 40 -3.28 3.45 -22.32
C ARG A 40 -3.73 2.97 -23.70
N LYS A 41 -3.07 1.94 -24.24
CA LYS A 41 -3.70 1.10 -25.30
C LYS A 41 -4.73 0.18 -24.65
N LYS A 42 -6.01 0.55 -24.74
CA LYS A 42 -7.15 -0.33 -24.44
C LYS A 42 -7.11 -1.57 -25.35
N ARG A 43 -6.60 -2.71 -24.86
CA ARG A 43 -6.95 -4.03 -25.41
C ARG A 43 -8.09 -4.60 -24.58
N ARG A 44 -9.29 -4.63 -25.16
CA ARG A 44 -10.39 -5.46 -24.68
C ARG A 44 -10.05 -6.91 -25.04
N ILE A 45 -9.80 -7.76 -24.06
CA ILE A 45 -9.72 -9.21 -24.27
C ILE A 45 -11.04 -9.81 -23.77
N PRO A 46 -11.82 -10.50 -24.64
CA PRO A 46 -13.06 -11.14 -24.22
C PRO A 46 -12.78 -12.37 -23.36
N SER A 47 -13.44 -12.45 -22.21
CA SER A 47 -13.44 -13.58 -21.30
C SER A 47 -14.04 -14.82 -21.97
N LYS A 48 -13.21 -15.86 -22.14
CA LYS A 48 -13.53 -17.30 -22.23
C LYS A 48 -12.38 -17.98 -22.97
N VAL A 49 -11.41 -18.56 -22.25
CA VAL A 49 -10.96 -19.96 -22.38
C VAL A 49 -10.01 -20.27 -21.21
N LEU A 50 -10.41 -21.20 -20.35
CA LEU A 50 -9.51 -22.12 -19.64
C LEU A 50 -10.11 -23.49 -19.95
N PRO A 51 -9.31 -24.47 -20.42
CA PRO A 51 -8.91 -25.50 -19.46
C PRO A 51 -7.59 -26.25 -19.78
N TYR A 52 -7.16 -27.07 -18.80
CA TYR A 52 -6.19 -28.17 -18.86
C TYR A 52 -4.70 -27.85 -19.02
N ILE A 53 -3.94 -28.05 -17.92
CA ILE A 53 -2.76 -28.92 -17.97
C ILE A 53 -2.76 -29.80 -16.71
N ALA A 54 -3.09 -31.07 -16.91
CA ALA A 54 -2.81 -32.14 -15.98
C ALA A 54 -1.57 -32.90 -16.47
N THR A 55 -0.84 -33.49 -15.52
CA THR A 55 0.10 -34.62 -15.66
C THR A 55 1.34 -34.45 -16.52
N LEU A 56 2.51 -34.41 -15.88
CA LEU A 56 3.66 -35.21 -16.32
C LEU A 56 4.42 -35.75 -15.11
N ALA A 57 4.47 -37.08 -15.03
CA ALA A 57 5.16 -37.87 -14.03
C ALA A 57 6.61 -38.15 -14.46
N CYS A 58 7.49 -38.21 -13.46
CA CYS A 58 8.70 -39.02 -13.31
C CYS A 58 9.63 -39.28 -14.51
N VAL A 59 10.87 -38.79 -14.42
CA VAL A 59 12.05 -39.61 -14.74
C VAL A 59 13.13 -39.36 -13.70
N ALA A 60 13.30 -40.32 -12.78
CA ALA A 60 14.50 -40.44 -11.97
C ALA A 60 15.61 -41.04 -12.87
N VAL A 61 16.69 -40.30 -13.10
CA VAL A 61 17.93 -40.85 -13.68
C VAL A 61 19.02 -40.76 -12.62
N LEU A 62 19.43 -41.94 -12.15
CA LEU A 62 20.63 -42.17 -11.36
C LEU A 62 21.88 -41.86 -12.21
N ILE A 63 22.76 -40.96 -11.75
CA ILE A 63 24.13 -40.80 -12.26
C ILE A 63 25.09 -40.80 -11.06
N PRO A 64 26.23 -41.51 -11.13
CA PRO A 64 26.97 -42.00 -9.97
C PRO A 64 27.95 -41.00 -9.37
N LEU A 65 28.34 -41.29 -8.12
CA LEU A 65 29.39 -40.66 -7.32
C LEU A 65 30.64 -40.29 -8.15
N GLY A 66 30.96 -38.99 -8.17
CA GLY A 66 32.24 -38.43 -8.59
C GLY A 66 32.50 -37.14 -7.84
N LEU A 67 33.45 -37.18 -6.89
CA LEU A 67 33.96 -36.05 -6.13
C LEU A 67 34.46 -34.93 -7.05
N ALA A 68 33.80 -33.78 -7.00
CA ALA A 68 34.39 -32.49 -7.33
C ALA A 68 33.79 -31.44 -6.40
N VAL A 69 34.61 -30.90 -5.49
CA VAL A 69 34.27 -29.71 -4.71
C VAL A 69 34.29 -28.53 -5.67
N LEU A 70 33.14 -28.21 -6.23
CA LEU A 70 32.87 -26.92 -6.85
C LEU A 70 32.16 -26.04 -5.81
N PRO A 71 32.43 -24.73 -5.75
CA PRO A 71 31.57 -23.82 -5.01
C PRO A 71 30.21 -23.84 -5.69
N PHE A 72 29.24 -24.53 -5.08
CA PHE A 72 27.85 -24.48 -5.50
C PHE A 72 27.35 -23.06 -5.26
N ASN A 73 27.38 -22.23 -6.30
CA ASN A 73 26.39 -21.19 -6.43
C ASN A 73 25.05 -21.91 -6.61
N SER A 74 24.33 -22.12 -5.51
CA SER A 74 22.99 -22.68 -5.53
C SER A 74 22.09 -21.69 -6.26
N GLU A 75 21.79 -21.93 -7.54
CA GLU A 75 20.69 -21.25 -8.20
C GLU A 75 19.38 -21.60 -7.46
N PRO A 76 18.54 -20.62 -7.14
CA PRO A 76 17.29 -20.86 -6.42
C PRO A 76 16.39 -21.80 -7.24
N THR A 77 15.83 -22.81 -6.57
CA THR A 77 14.94 -23.77 -7.23
C THR A 77 13.56 -23.16 -7.45
N PRO A 78 12.75 -23.67 -8.42
CA PRO A 78 11.39 -23.18 -8.63
C PRO A 78 10.51 -23.21 -7.37
N SER A 79 10.74 -24.17 -6.46
CA SER A 79 10.05 -24.24 -5.16
C SER A 79 10.46 -23.11 -4.22
N ASP A 80 11.73 -22.70 -4.22
CA ASP A 80 12.22 -21.60 -3.38
C ASP A 80 11.62 -20.28 -3.87
N VAL A 81 11.55 -20.06 -5.18
CA VAL A 81 10.97 -18.85 -5.80
C VAL A 81 9.47 -18.70 -5.48
N VAL A 82 8.70 -19.80 -5.54
CA VAL A 82 7.27 -19.78 -5.19
C VAL A 82 7.07 -19.47 -3.71
N THR A 83 7.85 -20.10 -2.84
CA THR A 83 7.76 -19.89 -1.38
C THR A 83 8.12 -18.44 -1.01
N THR A 84 9.17 -17.88 -1.60
CA THR A 84 9.57 -16.48 -1.41
C THR A 84 8.51 -15.49 -1.91
N GLN A 85 7.87 -15.77 -3.04
CA GLN A 85 6.78 -14.91 -3.54
C GLN A 85 5.56 -14.95 -2.63
N GLU A 86 5.20 -16.12 -2.09
CA GLU A 86 4.10 -16.26 -1.13
C GLU A 86 4.36 -15.48 0.16
N GLU A 87 5.58 -15.52 0.69
CA GLU A 87 5.97 -14.74 1.87
C GLU A 87 5.89 -13.23 1.63
N GLN A 88 6.36 -12.75 0.48
CA GLN A 88 6.26 -11.35 0.08
C GLN A 88 4.81 -10.88 -0.01
N ILE A 89 3.95 -11.66 -0.69
CA ILE A 89 2.53 -11.35 -0.83
C ILE A 89 1.85 -11.32 0.55
N LYS A 90 2.16 -12.28 1.41
CA LYS A 90 1.58 -12.37 2.76
C LYS A 90 1.90 -11.15 3.62
N THR A 91 3.11 -10.60 3.54
CA THR A 91 3.46 -9.34 4.23
C THR A 91 2.54 -8.20 3.77
N ILE A 92 2.39 -8.01 2.45
CA ILE A 92 1.57 -6.92 1.89
C ILE A 92 0.10 -7.14 2.24
N GLU A 93 -0.40 -8.35 2.05
CA GLU A 93 -1.77 -8.73 2.37
C GLU A 93 -2.10 -8.45 3.84
N THR A 94 -1.22 -8.83 4.77
CA THR A 94 -1.44 -8.59 6.21
C THR A 94 -1.55 -7.10 6.52
N VAL A 95 -0.67 -6.27 5.94
CA VAL A 95 -0.73 -4.81 6.13
C VAL A 95 -2.01 -4.22 5.53
N LEU A 96 -2.42 -4.65 4.35
CA LEU A 96 -3.66 -4.19 3.71
C LEU A 96 -4.90 -4.64 4.49
N GLN A 97 -4.93 -5.87 5.00
CA GLN A 97 -6.01 -6.37 5.84
C GLN A 97 -6.10 -5.57 7.15
N ASN A 98 -4.98 -5.27 7.80
CA ASN A 98 -4.97 -4.47 9.03
C ASN A 98 -5.38 -3.02 8.78
N ALA A 99 -5.02 -2.45 7.63
CA ALA A 99 -5.29 -1.04 7.31
C ALA A 99 -6.68 -0.80 6.69
N LEU A 100 -7.28 -1.78 6.03
CA LEU A 100 -8.55 -1.62 5.27
C LEU A 100 -9.72 -2.44 5.84
N ASN A 101 -9.53 -3.11 6.98
CA ASN A 101 -10.64 -3.63 7.79
C ASN A 101 -10.79 -2.76 9.05
N GLY A 102 -12.00 -2.27 9.29
CA GLY A 102 -12.28 -1.45 10.47
C GLY A 102 -13.29 -0.35 10.17
N PRO A 103 -13.48 0.60 11.10
CA PRO A 103 -12.83 0.72 12.39
C PRO A 103 -13.24 -0.41 13.34
N ASP A 104 -12.26 -1.01 14.04
CA ASP A 104 -12.54 -2.00 15.08
C ASP A 104 -12.99 -1.32 16.40
N ALA A 105 -13.48 -2.12 17.36
CA ALA A 105 -13.99 -1.61 18.62
C ALA A 105 -12.92 -0.90 19.47
N GLU A 106 -11.66 -1.34 19.37
CA GLU A 106 -10.54 -0.74 20.09
C GLU A 106 -10.25 0.67 19.56
N LEU A 107 -10.15 0.81 18.23
CA LEU A 107 -9.89 2.08 17.58
C LEU A 107 -11.04 3.08 17.78
N LYS A 108 -12.29 2.60 17.75
CA LYS A 108 -13.45 3.44 18.11
C LYS A 108 -13.36 3.97 19.54
N GLN A 109 -12.89 3.17 20.49
CA GLN A 109 -12.69 3.62 21.86
C GLN A 109 -11.56 4.63 21.97
N ILE A 110 -10.43 4.41 21.28
CA ILE A 110 -9.30 5.35 21.24
C ILE A 110 -9.76 6.70 20.69
N PHE A 111 -10.52 6.69 19.59
CA PHE A 111 -11.02 7.90 18.95
C PHE A 111 -11.95 8.74 19.84
N ASN A 112 -12.72 8.08 20.72
CA ASN A 112 -13.69 8.74 21.61
C ASN A 112 -13.07 9.25 22.94
N ARG A 113 -11.77 9.06 23.18
CA ARG A 113 -11.08 9.53 24.39
C ARG A 113 -10.28 10.80 24.11
N ASP A 114 -10.19 11.68 25.12
CA ASP A 114 -9.39 12.91 25.04
C ASP A 114 -7.86 12.67 25.04
N THR A 115 -7.38 11.47 25.41
CA THR A 115 -5.95 11.07 25.43
C THR A 115 -5.54 10.20 24.23
N SER A 116 -6.11 10.45 23.06
CA SER A 116 -6.11 9.53 21.92
C SER A 116 -4.76 9.32 21.21
N ILE A 117 -3.76 10.19 21.42
CA ILE A 117 -2.53 10.17 20.61
C ILE A 117 -1.61 9.01 20.98
N GLU A 118 -1.24 8.86 22.25
CA GLU A 118 -0.35 7.76 22.67
C GLU A 118 -0.99 6.39 22.43
N ASP A 119 -2.28 6.25 22.71
CA ASP A 119 -3.05 5.03 22.46
C ASP A 119 -3.09 4.71 20.96
N SER A 120 -3.28 5.72 20.09
CA SER A 120 -3.25 5.53 18.63
C SER A 120 -1.87 5.12 18.11
N ILE A 121 -0.79 5.68 18.67
CA ILE A 121 0.57 5.29 18.30
C ILE A 121 0.83 3.83 18.68
N GLN A 122 0.37 3.41 19.85
CA GLN A 122 0.54 2.03 20.30
C GLN A 122 -0.30 1.06 19.45
N TYR A 123 -1.54 1.43 19.14
CA TYR A 123 -2.43 0.69 18.24
C TYR A 123 -1.77 0.40 16.89
N ASP A 124 -1.19 1.42 16.25
CA ASP A 124 -0.50 1.30 14.98
C ASP A 124 0.78 0.45 15.09
N LYS A 125 1.54 0.64 16.18
CA LYS A 125 2.80 -0.07 16.40
C LYS A 125 2.59 -1.58 16.50
N GLU A 126 1.58 -2.01 17.23
CA GLU A 126 1.26 -3.42 17.41
C GLU A 126 0.80 -4.10 16.11
N ARG A 127 0.18 -3.34 15.20
CA ARG A 127 -0.40 -3.87 13.95
C ARG A 127 0.54 -3.82 12.76
N PHE A 128 1.46 -2.86 12.72
CA PHE A 128 2.21 -2.56 11.50
C PHE A 128 3.73 -2.67 11.66
N LYS A 129 4.29 -2.35 12.83
CA LYS A 129 5.74 -2.11 12.95
C LYS A 129 6.61 -3.27 12.45
N GLU A 130 6.19 -4.51 12.70
CA GLU A 130 6.97 -5.69 12.30
C GLU A 130 7.06 -5.89 10.79
N TYR A 131 6.18 -5.30 9.98
CA TYR A 131 6.13 -5.54 8.52
C TYR A 131 7.01 -4.58 7.71
N PHE A 132 7.54 -3.53 8.32
CA PHE A 132 8.31 -2.49 7.64
C PHE A 132 9.82 -2.67 7.81
N ALA A 133 10.57 -2.27 6.80
CA ALA A 133 12.02 -2.48 6.73
C ALA A 133 12.79 -1.66 7.77
N ASN A 134 12.24 -0.51 8.18
CA ASN A 134 12.83 0.36 9.18
C ASN A 134 11.78 1.33 9.75
N ASP A 135 12.17 2.07 10.80
CA ASP A 135 11.29 3.04 11.46
C ASP A 135 10.83 4.16 10.51
N THR A 136 11.63 4.58 9.53
CA THR A 136 11.23 5.60 8.55
C THR A 136 10.09 5.10 7.66
N ALA A 137 10.22 3.91 7.08
CA ALA A 137 9.18 3.30 6.25
C ALA A 137 7.88 3.07 7.03
N TYR A 138 8.00 2.60 8.29
CA TYR A 138 6.86 2.48 9.20
C TYR A 138 6.18 3.82 9.47
N MET A 139 6.94 4.86 9.82
CA MET A 139 6.40 6.18 10.13
C MET A 139 5.74 6.84 8.91
N GLU A 140 6.32 6.70 7.72
CA GLU A 140 5.70 7.16 6.46
C GLU A 140 4.33 6.51 6.24
N PHE A 141 4.23 5.21 6.52
CA PHE A 141 2.98 4.46 6.40
C PHE A 141 1.93 4.92 7.41
N VAL A 142 2.21 4.87 8.72
CA VAL A 142 1.18 5.11 9.75
C VAL A 142 0.66 6.55 9.72
N ASN A 143 1.49 7.51 9.32
CA ASN A 143 1.08 8.90 9.13
C ASN A 143 0.06 9.09 8.00
N SER A 144 -0.03 8.14 7.07
CA SER A 144 -0.95 8.19 5.92
C SER A 144 -2.08 7.18 6.01
N TYR A 145 -1.82 6.01 6.60
CA TYR A 145 -2.64 4.80 6.46
C TYR A 145 -2.85 4.01 7.75
N GLY A 146 -2.28 4.43 8.88
CA GLY A 146 -2.54 3.81 10.19
C GLY A 146 -3.95 4.15 10.69
N ALA A 147 -4.10 4.36 11.99
CA ALA A 147 -5.33 4.80 12.63
C ALA A 147 -6.00 6.01 11.92
N VAL A 148 -5.18 6.90 11.35
CA VAL A 148 -5.64 8.09 10.60
C VAL A 148 -6.56 7.75 9.42
N LEU A 149 -6.38 6.59 8.78
CA LEU A 149 -7.21 6.14 7.66
C LEU A 149 -8.67 5.98 8.09
N MET A 150 -8.89 5.52 9.32
CA MET A 150 -10.22 5.19 9.85
C MET A 150 -11.01 6.41 10.33
N ILE A 151 -10.43 7.62 10.32
CA ILE A 151 -11.14 8.83 10.74
C ILE A 151 -12.41 9.07 9.91
N ILE A 152 -12.34 8.90 8.59
CA ILE A 152 -13.50 9.10 7.69
C ILE A 152 -14.58 8.04 7.96
N PRO A 153 -14.27 6.72 7.98
CA PRO A 153 -15.22 5.69 8.38
C PRO A 153 -15.85 5.92 9.76
N ILE A 154 -15.06 6.23 10.79
CA ILE A 154 -15.58 6.46 12.15
C ILE A 154 -16.58 7.62 12.16
N ARG A 155 -16.22 8.77 11.57
CA ARG A 155 -17.07 9.97 11.59
C ARG A 155 -18.38 9.80 10.83
N ASN A 156 -18.37 8.99 9.77
CA ASN A 156 -19.54 8.76 8.93
C ASN A 156 -20.29 7.47 9.29
N GLU A 157 -19.87 6.80 10.37
CA GLU A 157 -20.46 5.54 10.83
C GLU A 157 -20.43 4.45 9.75
N TYR A 158 -19.30 4.31 9.05
CA TYR A 158 -19.05 3.24 8.09
C TYR A 158 -18.08 2.21 8.65
N THR A 159 -18.29 0.95 8.28
CA THR A 159 -17.33 -0.14 8.43
C THR A 159 -16.81 -0.57 7.06
N LEU A 160 -15.51 -0.81 6.99
CA LEU A 160 -14.77 -1.31 5.84
C LEU A 160 -14.42 -2.78 6.06
N GLN A 161 -14.48 -3.56 4.99
CA GLN A 161 -14.06 -4.95 4.96
C GLN A 161 -13.37 -5.29 3.64
N VAL A 162 -12.17 -5.84 3.71
CA VAL A 162 -11.48 -6.42 2.55
C VAL A 162 -12.19 -7.71 2.12
N LYS A 163 -12.53 -7.79 0.83
CA LYS A 163 -13.15 -8.99 0.23
C LYS A 163 -12.15 -9.83 -0.54
N ASP A 164 -11.32 -9.18 -1.34
CA ASP A 164 -10.35 -9.81 -2.20
C ASP A 164 -9.15 -8.89 -2.39
N ILE A 165 -7.97 -9.49 -2.58
CA ILE A 165 -6.76 -8.77 -2.95
C ILE A 165 -6.10 -9.49 -4.12
N LYS A 166 -5.90 -8.74 -5.20
CA LYS A 166 -5.18 -9.20 -6.38
C LYS A 166 -3.80 -8.58 -6.41
N PHE A 167 -2.78 -9.37 -6.72
CA PHE A 167 -1.39 -8.94 -6.81
C PHE A 167 -0.82 -9.21 -8.19
N GLU A 168 -0.03 -8.26 -8.69
CA GLU A 168 0.75 -8.39 -9.91
C GLU A 168 2.17 -7.89 -9.66
N LYS A 169 3.15 -8.80 -9.75
CA LYS A 169 4.57 -8.43 -9.66
C LYS A 169 4.94 -7.63 -10.90
N THR A 170 5.66 -6.53 -10.70
CA THR A 170 6.16 -5.72 -11.82
C THR A 170 7.39 -6.35 -12.48
N ASP A 171 7.72 -5.93 -13.70
CA ASP A 171 8.94 -6.36 -14.41
C ASP A 171 10.22 -5.65 -13.88
N SER A 172 10.16 -5.01 -12.71
CA SER A 172 11.30 -4.35 -12.08
C SER A 172 12.32 -5.37 -11.55
N LYS A 173 13.57 -4.92 -11.41
CA LYS A 173 14.59 -5.67 -10.65
C LYS A 173 14.33 -5.61 -9.14
N GLU A 174 13.62 -4.59 -8.68
CA GLU A 174 13.17 -4.44 -7.30
C GLU A 174 11.93 -5.31 -7.03
N ILE A 175 11.65 -5.61 -5.76
CA ILE A 175 10.50 -6.43 -5.36
C ILE A 175 9.27 -5.53 -5.22
N ILE A 176 8.69 -5.17 -6.37
CA ILE A 176 7.53 -4.28 -6.45
C ILE A 176 6.30 -5.05 -6.94
N TYR A 177 5.20 -4.91 -6.19
CA TYR A 177 3.88 -5.44 -6.53
C TYR A 177 2.89 -4.30 -6.73
N ASN A 178 2.14 -4.34 -7.83
CA ASN A 178 0.86 -3.65 -7.93
C ASN A 178 -0.19 -4.50 -7.22
N PHE A 179 -1.16 -3.85 -6.59
CA PHE A 179 -2.29 -4.54 -6.00
C PHE A 179 -3.61 -3.81 -6.29
N SER A 180 -4.70 -4.57 -6.26
CA SER A 180 -6.07 -4.08 -6.26
C SER A 180 -6.85 -4.77 -5.15
N VAL A 181 -7.45 -3.99 -4.25
CA VAL A 181 -8.23 -4.46 -3.10
C VAL A 181 -9.70 -4.18 -3.35
N GLU A 182 -10.54 -5.20 -3.29
CA GLU A 182 -11.99 -5.00 -3.24
C GLU A 182 -12.39 -4.71 -1.78
N VAL A 183 -12.81 -3.47 -1.51
CA VAL A 183 -13.22 -3.01 -0.19
C VAL A 183 -14.73 -2.86 -0.16
N LEU A 184 -15.39 -3.71 0.62
CA LEU A 184 -16.78 -3.52 0.98
C LEU A 184 -16.88 -2.41 2.02
N TYR A 185 -17.80 -1.48 1.83
CA TYR A 185 -18.12 -0.46 2.82
C TYR A 185 -19.62 -0.46 3.13
N GLN A 186 -19.95 -0.35 4.41
CA GLN A 186 -21.32 -0.46 4.92
C GLN A 186 -21.56 0.56 6.02
N LYS A 187 -22.62 1.34 5.89
CA LYS A 187 -23.09 2.25 6.94
C LYS A 187 -23.67 1.45 8.10
N GLU A 188 -23.33 1.80 9.33
CA GLU A 188 -23.85 1.14 10.52
C GLU A 188 -25.38 1.24 10.57
N GLY A 189 -26.03 0.12 10.92
CA GLY A 189 -27.49 0.02 10.91
C GLY A 189 -28.14 -0.11 9.53
N SER A 190 -27.38 -0.03 8.44
CA SER A 190 -27.86 -0.30 7.08
C SER A 190 -27.67 -1.78 6.71
N GLU A 191 -28.64 -2.37 6.00
CA GLU A 191 -28.47 -3.68 5.35
C GLU A 191 -27.77 -3.58 3.99
N LYS A 192 -27.68 -2.36 3.43
CA LYS A 192 -26.99 -2.12 2.16
C LYS A 192 -25.50 -1.95 2.38
N SER A 193 -24.73 -2.60 1.53
CA SER A 193 -23.29 -2.45 1.41
C SER A 193 -22.94 -2.29 -0.07
N ASP A 194 -21.87 -1.56 -0.32
CA ASP A 194 -21.32 -1.34 -1.65
C ASP A 194 -19.85 -1.76 -1.64
N VAL A 195 -19.26 -1.90 -2.84
CA VAL A 195 -17.87 -2.32 -3.00
C VAL A 195 -17.15 -1.31 -3.89
N GLU A 196 -15.97 -0.87 -3.45
CA GLU A 196 -15.06 -0.05 -4.24
C GLU A 196 -13.72 -0.77 -4.42
N VAL A 197 -13.02 -0.49 -5.52
CA VAL A 197 -11.69 -1.05 -5.77
C VAL A 197 -10.63 -0.02 -5.40
N VAL A 198 -9.72 -0.40 -4.51
CA VAL A 198 -8.59 0.42 -4.08
C VAL A 198 -7.32 -0.13 -4.70
N ASP A 199 -6.72 0.63 -5.61
CA ASP A 199 -5.45 0.27 -6.25
C ASP A 199 -4.25 0.81 -5.47
N GLY A 200 -3.11 0.15 -5.63
CA GLY A 200 -1.88 0.61 -5.03
C GLY A 200 -0.64 -0.15 -5.46
N GLN A 201 0.46 0.14 -4.76
CA GLN A 201 1.76 -0.47 -5.01
C GLN A 201 2.53 -0.63 -3.71
N ALA A 202 3.25 -1.75 -3.57
CA ALA A 202 4.15 -2.01 -2.45
C ALA A 202 5.56 -2.35 -2.98
N ASN A 203 6.58 -1.76 -2.37
CA ASN A 203 7.99 -2.08 -2.59
C ASN A 203 8.57 -2.75 -1.34
N LEU A 204 9.25 -3.88 -1.53
CA LEU A 204 9.81 -4.70 -0.47
C LEU A 204 11.33 -4.84 -0.64
N ASN A 205 12.02 -5.02 0.47
CA ASN A 205 13.42 -5.42 0.48
C ASN A 205 13.58 -6.96 0.36
N GLU A 206 14.82 -7.42 0.31
CA GLU A 206 15.16 -8.85 0.23
C GLU A 206 14.67 -9.67 1.42
N ASP A 207 14.50 -9.05 2.60
CA ASP A 207 13.93 -9.66 3.82
C ASP A 207 12.40 -9.67 3.84
N HIS A 208 11.76 -9.34 2.71
CA HIS A 208 10.30 -9.34 2.53
C HIS A 208 9.59 -8.32 3.45
N LYS A 209 10.30 -7.26 3.84
CA LYS A 209 9.76 -6.12 4.60
C LYS A 209 9.45 -4.96 3.67
N ILE A 210 8.39 -4.22 3.98
CA ILE A 210 7.93 -3.08 3.19
C ILE A 210 8.86 -1.89 3.38
N GLU A 211 9.42 -1.39 2.28
CA GLU A 211 10.16 -0.13 2.24
C GLU A 211 9.24 1.05 1.93
N ARG A 212 8.19 0.81 1.12
CA ARG A 212 7.16 1.80 0.78
C ARG A 212 5.89 1.10 0.35
N ILE A 213 4.74 1.66 0.73
CA ILE A 213 3.43 1.28 0.20
C ILE A 213 2.59 2.52 -0.09
N LEU A 214 1.90 2.50 -1.23
CA LEU A 214 0.99 3.55 -1.68
C LEU A 214 -0.40 2.94 -1.86
N ILE A 215 -1.39 3.48 -1.15
CA ILE A 215 -2.80 3.09 -1.24
C ILE A 215 -3.60 4.27 -1.80
N ARG A 216 -4.32 4.08 -2.92
CA ARG A 216 -5.07 5.15 -3.61
C ARG A 216 -6.53 5.15 -3.18
N LEU A 217 -6.85 5.94 -2.17
CA LEU A 217 -8.15 5.91 -1.48
C LEU A 217 -9.19 6.92 -2.00
N ASN A 218 -8.83 7.78 -2.96
CA ASN A 218 -9.69 8.90 -3.38
C ASN A 218 -11.09 8.46 -3.81
N ASP A 219 -11.20 7.37 -4.56
CA ASP A 219 -12.48 6.89 -5.07
C ASP A 219 -13.34 6.30 -3.94
N LEU A 220 -12.73 5.56 -2.99
CA LEU A 220 -13.39 5.07 -1.78
C LEU A 220 -13.92 6.21 -0.91
N TRP A 221 -13.12 7.25 -0.66
CA TRP A 221 -13.54 8.41 0.13
C TRP A 221 -14.64 9.20 -0.55
N ASN A 222 -14.53 9.42 -1.86
CA ASN A 222 -15.59 10.05 -2.64
C ASN A 222 -16.89 9.24 -2.60
N ALA A 223 -16.84 7.91 -2.52
CA ALA A 223 -18.01 7.05 -2.42
C ALA A 223 -18.66 7.11 -1.03
N ILE A 224 -17.86 7.15 0.04
CA ILE A 224 -18.36 7.22 1.42
C ILE A 224 -18.95 8.61 1.74
N GLU A 225 -18.30 9.70 1.31
CA GLU A 225 -18.75 11.06 1.63
C GLU A 225 -20.01 11.51 0.88
N LYS A 226 -20.35 10.85 -0.24
CA LYS A 226 -21.55 11.17 -1.04
C LYS A 226 -22.83 10.51 -0.53
N ASN A 227 -22.74 9.54 0.39
CA ASN A 227 -23.84 8.65 0.81
C ASN A 227 -24.13 8.72 2.33
#